data_AF-A0A5A5TY75-F1
#
_entry.id   AF-A0A5A5TY75-F1
#
_cell.length_a   1.000
_cell.length_b   1.000
_cell.length_c   1.000
_cell.angle_alpha   90.00
_cell.angle_beta   90.00
_cell.angle_gamma   90.00
#
_symmetry.space_group_name_H-M   'P 1'
#
loop_
_entity.id
_entity.type
_entity.pdbx_description
1 polymer ?
#
loop_
_entity_poly.entity_id
_entity_poly.type
_entity_poly.pdbx_seq_one_letter_code
_entity_poly.pdbx_strand_id
1 'polypeptide(L)'
;MEQIVIEEIKKLFKKKRNTLYNVRIVYIVYTDTINVFFEEQKIGEPTYSYPIGQFTGEMKDKMPEFAKRITIETKVSAKLFNL
;
A
#
# COMPACT_ATOMS: atom_id res chain seq x y z
N MET A 1 11.21 5.96 -6.59
CA MET A 1 10.07 5.01 -6.63
C MET A 1 9.17 5.17 -5.42
N GLU A 2 9.69 5.12 -4.18
CA GLU A 2 8.90 5.36 -2.95
C GLU A 2 8.09 6.68 -2.95
N GLN A 3 8.69 7.78 -3.40
CA GLN A 3 8.01 9.08 -3.50
C GLN A 3 6.81 9.04 -4.45
N ILE A 4 6.93 8.33 -5.57
CA ILE A 4 5.88 8.19 -6.58
C ILE A 4 4.67 7.45 -5.97
N VAL A 5 4.93 6.40 -5.19
CA VAL A 5 3.89 5.64 -4.47
C VAL A 5 3.15 6.55 -3.47
N ILE A 6 3.88 7.36 -2.70
CA ILE A 6 3.26 8.30 -1.74
C ILE A 6 2.38 9.33 -2.45
N GLU A 7 2.84 9.89 -3.55
CA GLU A 7 2.06 10.83 -4.36
C GLU A 7 0.81 10.17 -4.94
N GLU A 8 0.91 8.92 -5.39
CA GLU A 8 -0.22 8.18 -5.93
C GLU A 8 -1.26 7.87 -4.84
N ILE A 9 -0.83 7.51 -3.63
CA ILE A 9 -1.73 7.35 -2.48
C ILE A 9 -2.47 8.67 -2.20
N LYS A 10 -1.77 9.82 -2.20
CA LYS A 10 -2.39 11.13 -1.98
C LYS A 10 -3.43 11.48 -3.05
N LYS A 11 -3.22 11.07 -4.31
CA LYS A 11 -4.21 11.27 -5.39
C LYS A 11 -5.45 10.38 -5.22
N LEU A 12 -5.24 9.12 -4.84
CA LEU A 12 -6.30 8.13 -4.68
C LEU A 12 -7.10 8.32 -3.38
N PHE A 13 -6.45 8.81 -2.32
CA PHE A 13 -7.08 8.98 -1.02
C PHE A 13 -8.05 10.15 -1.02
N LYS A 14 -9.32 9.84 -1.30
CA LYS A 14 -10.45 10.76 -1.20
C LYS A 14 -11.40 10.24 -0.14
N LYS A 15 -11.48 10.91 1.01
CA LYS A 15 -12.28 10.46 2.16
C LYS A 15 -13.76 10.33 1.77
N LYS A 16 -14.27 9.09 1.75
CA LYS A 16 -15.70 8.77 1.58
C LYS A 16 -16.31 8.30 2.90
N ARG A 17 -17.63 8.43 3.02
CA ARG A 17 -18.38 7.97 4.22
C ARG A 17 -18.44 6.44 4.23
N ASN A 18 -18.24 5.86 5.41
CA ASN A 18 -18.29 4.40 5.63
C ASN A 18 -17.33 3.62 4.73
N THR A 19 -16.14 4.19 4.46
CA THR A 19 -15.12 3.57 3.61
C THR A 19 -13.81 3.46 4.38
N LEU A 20 -13.24 2.26 4.37
CA LEU A 20 -11.93 1.94 4.92
C LEU A 20 -10.88 2.04 3.82
N TYR A 21 -9.69 2.52 4.19
CA TYR A 21 -8.54 2.66 3.29
C TYR A 21 -7.33 2.00 3.93
N ASN A 22 -6.57 1.24 3.13
CA ASN A 22 -5.29 0.67 3.53
C ASN A 22 -4.31 0.69 2.37
N VAL A 23 -3.03 0.58 2.69
CA VAL A 23 -1.97 0.24 1.74
C VAL A 23 -1.47 -1.16 2.07
N ARG A 24 -1.51 -2.04 1.07
CA ARG A 24 -1.05 -3.43 1.19
C ARG A 24 0.29 -3.58 0.49
N ILE A 25 1.34 -3.86 1.25
CA ILE A 25 2.69 -4.14 0.74
C ILE A 25 2.88 -5.66 0.81
N VAL A 26 3.08 -6.30 -0.33
CA VAL A 26 3.13 -7.76 -0.45
C VAL A 26 4.47 -8.17 -1.03
N TYR A 27 5.29 -8.84 -0.22
CA TYR A 27 6.47 -9.55 -0.74
C TYR A 27 6.03 -10.91 -1.29
N ILE A 28 6.34 -11.16 -2.56
CA ILE A 28 6.08 -12.43 -3.26
C ILE A 28 7.40 -13.17 -3.36
N VAL A 29 7.57 -14.19 -2.51
CA VAL A 29 8.83 -14.94 -2.36
C VAL A 29 9.26 -15.58 -3.69
N TYR A 30 8.31 -16.16 -4.43
CA TYR A 30 8.61 -16.89 -5.66
C TYR A 30 9.24 -16.01 -6.76
N THR A 31 8.76 -14.77 -6.88
CA THR A 31 9.24 -13.82 -7.89
C THR A 31 10.32 -12.88 -7.38
N ASP A 32 10.61 -12.92 -6.08
CA ASP A 32 11.42 -11.93 -5.37
C ASP A 32 11.02 -10.47 -5.68
N THR A 33 9.70 -10.20 -5.62
CA THR A 33 9.15 -8.86 -5.86
C THR A 33 8.28 -8.39 -4.71
N ILE A 34 8.17 -7.07 -4.56
CA ILE A 34 7.30 -6.44 -3.58
C ILE A 34 6.27 -5.61 -4.32
N ASN A 35 5.01 -5.99 -4.26
CA ASN A 35 3.91 -5.25 -4.87
C ASN A 35 3.19 -4.39 -3.83
N VAL A 36 2.86 -3.16 -4.20
CA VAL A 36 2.15 -2.22 -3.35
C VAL A 36 0.79 -1.91 -3.95
N PHE A 37 -0.25 -2.08 -3.12
CA PHE A 37 -1.63 -1.83 -3.50
C PHE A 37 -2.25 -0.75 -2.62
N PHE A 38 -3.02 0.14 -3.21
CA PHE A 38 -4.00 0.96 -2.48
C PHE A 38 -5.31 0.18 -2.40
N GLU A 39 -5.88 0.05 -1.21
CA GLU A 39 -7.13 -0.66 -0.97
C GLU A 39 -8.22 0.29 -0.50
N GLU A 40 -9.39 0.19 -1.14
CA GLU A 40 -10.62 0.88 -0.74
C GLU A 40 -11.70 -0.15 -0.46
N GLN A 41 -12.34 -0.08 0.71
CA GLN A 41 -13.43 -0.97 1.09
C GLN A 41 -14.59 -0.16 1.68
N LYS A 42 -15.70 -0.07 0.96
CA LYS A 42 -16.95 0.43 1.53
C LYS A 42 -17.55 -0.65 2.42
N ILE A 43 -18.00 -0.29 3.62
CA ILE A 43 -18.54 -1.25 4.59
C ILE A 43 -19.75 -1.97 3.96
N GLY A 44 -19.70 -3.30 3.96
CA GLY A 44 -20.71 -4.16 3.31
C GLY A 44 -20.43 -4.48 1.84
N GLU A 45 -19.35 -3.96 1.27
CA GLU A 45 -18.93 -4.24 -0.12
C GLU A 45 -17.54 -4.92 -0.15
N PRO A 46 -17.20 -5.58 -1.28
CA PRO A 46 -15.86 -6.13 -1.48
C PRO A 46 -14.76 -5.07 -1.42
N THR A 47 -13.55 -5.49 -1.09
CA THR A 47 -12.36 -4.63 -1.16
C THR A 47 -11.90 -4.49 -2.61
N TYR A 48 -11.70 -3.25 -3.05
CA TYR A 48 -11.06 -2.93 -4.32
C TYR A 48 -9.57 -2.67 -4.08
N SER A 49 -8.71 -3.34 -4.85
CA SER A 49 -7.25 -3.21 -4.74
C SER A 49 -6.67 -2.66 -6.04
N TYR A 50 -5.94 -1.55 -5.93
CA TYR A 50 -5.31 -0.86 -7.07
C TYR A 50 -3.79 -0.98 -6.96
N PRO A 51 -3.09 -1.54 -7.96
CA PRO A 51 -1.64 -1.57 -7.96
C PRO A 51 -1.10 -0.13 -8.10
N ILE A 52 -0.20 0.27 -7.20
CA ILE A 52 0.37 1.63 -7.17
C ILE A 52 1.91 1.63 -7.19
N GLY A 53 2.54 0.45 -7.13
CA GLY A 53 3.99 0.35 -7.23
C GLY A 53 4.49 -1.08 -7.12
N GLN A 54 5.72 -1.29 -7.58
CA GLN A 54 6.44 -2.55 -7.45
C GLN A 54 7.91 -2.24 -7.14
N PHE A 55 8.52 -3.04 -6.27
CA PHE A 55 9.93 -2.98 -5.90
C PHE A 55 10.56 -4.36 -6.02
N THR A 56 11.89 -4.41 -6.04
CA THR A 56 12.65 -5.66 -5.95
C THR A 56 12.65 -6.22 -4.54
N GLY A 57 12.85 -7.53 -4.39
CA GLY A 57 12.91 -8.21 -3.09
C GLY A 57 14.04 -7.73 -2.19
N GLU A 58 15.13 -7.20 -2.75
CA GLU A 58 16.23 -6.56 -2.01
C GLU A 58 15.76 -5.41 -1.10
N MET A 59 14.63 -4.80 -1.42
CA MET A 59 14.05 -3.70 -0.63
C MET A 59 13.23 -4.19 0.56
N LYS A 60 13.06 -5.50 0.76
CA LYS A 60 12.17 -6.10 1.79
C LYS A 60 12.46 -5.56 3.19
N ASP A 61 13.74 -5.47 3.56
CA ASP A 61 14.15 -5.03 4.89
C ASP A 61 13.86 -3.53 5.13
N LYS A 62 13.67 -2.75 4.06
CA LYS A 62 13.30 -1.33 4.12
C LYS A 62 11.79 -1.11 4.12
N MET A 63 10.98 -2.11 3.75
CA MET A 63 9.53 -1.96 3.70
C MET A 63 8.86 -1.62 5.04
N PRO A 64 9.34 -2.08 6.22
CA PRO A 64 8.77 -1.66 7.50
C PRO A 64 8.92 -0.15 7.75
N GLU A 65 10.06 0.43 7.39
CA GLU A 65 10.29 1.88 7.47
C GLU A 65 9.43 2.62 6.46
N PHE A 66 9.36 2.12 5.23
CA PHE A 66 8.53 2.71 4.19
C PHE A 66 7.03 2.70 4.56
N ALA A 67 6.52 1.63 5.18
CA ALA A 67 5.15 1.55 5.68
C ALA A 67 4.84 2.59 6.77
N LYS A 68 5.78 2.82 7.70
CA LYS A 68 5.67 3.90 8.70
C LYS A 68 5.60 5.26 8.01
N ARG A 69 6.49 5.49 7.04
CA ARG A 69 6.54 6.73 6.28
C ARG A 69 5.24 7.00 5.51
N ILE A 70 4.69 5.99 4.83
CA ILE A 70 3.37 6.07 4.16
C ILE A 70 2.31 6.51 5.17
N THR A 71 2.25 5.88 6.35
CA THR A 71 1.24 6.19 7.36
C THR A 71 1.35 7.64 7.85
N ILE A 72 2.57 8.12 8.09
CA ILE A 72 2.83 9.49 8.55
C ILE A 72 2.42 10.52 7.49
N GLU A 73 2.83 10.30 6.24
CA GLU A 73 2.69 11.27 5.14
C GLU A 73 1.30 11.28 4.49
N THR A 74 0.57 10.17 4.51
CA THR A 74 -0.71 10.02 3.80
C THR A 74 -1.91 9.88 4.74
N LYS A 75 -1.67 9.57 6.03
CA LYS A 75 -2.69 9.19 7.01
C LYS A 75 -3.44 7.89 6.68
N VAL A 76 -2.96 7.12 5.71
CA VAL A 76 -3.50 5.79 5.37
C VAL A 76 -2.62 4.72 6.00
N SER A 77 -3.23 3.74 6.68
CA SER A 77 -2.52 2.63 7.31
C SER A 77 -1.85 1.75 6.26
N ALA A 78 -0.57 1.42 6.44
CA ALA A 78 0.16 0.50 5.57
C ALA A 78 0.50 -0.80 6.31
N LYS A 79 0.26 -1.95 5.66
CA LYS A 79 0.48 -3.29 6.22
C LYS A 79 1.34 -4.13 5.29
N LEU A 80 2.25 -4.89 5.89
CA LEU A 80 3.14 -5.81 5.20
C LEU A 80 2.59 -7.23 5.23
N PHE A 81 2.72 -7.93 4.12
CA PHE A 81 2.35 -9.33 3.94
C PHE A 81 3.49 -10.07 3.24
N ASN A 82 3.65 -11.35 3.59
CA ASN A 82 4.59 -12.26 2.97
C ASN A 82 3.78 -13.40 2.34
N LEU A 83 3.88 -13.56 1.02
CA LEU A 83 3.16 -14.55 0.23
C LEU A 83 4.12 -15.45 -0.55
#